data_AF-E2B0L3-F1
#
_entry.id   AF-E2B0L3-F1
#
_cell.length_a   1.000
_cell.length_b   1.000
_cell.length_c   1.000
_cell.angle_alpha   90.00
_cell.angle_beta   90.00
_cell.angle_gamma   90.00
#
_symmetry.space_group_name_H-M   'P 1'
#
loop_
_entity.id
_entity.type
_entity.pdbx_description
1 polymer ?
#
loop_
_entity_poly.entity_id
_entity_poly.type
_entity_poly.pdbx_seq_one_letter_code
_entity_poly.pdbx_strand_id
1 'polypeptide(L)'
;LPVYNWAPFDLSSIYVFLPMLIFQCVALMLCANSSVAHETLISGMMIQICAQFEILCHRAHMLPTLLMEAEKNSKSDEDLVVREKTIIRDLIYHHLYVYKFAYMVNATFTMMIFVQFSFISLVLCMSIYKLSAMKSLFTLDFAYTFSYLCSMLTQIFLYCWYGNEVSLKV
;
A
#
# COMPACT_ATOMS: atom_id res chain seq x y z
N LEU A 1 16.42 23.46 -16.29
CA LEU A 1 16.46 22.65 -15.05
C LEU A 1 15.18 21.80 -15.00
N PRO A 2 15.22 20.59 -14.41
CA PRO A 2 14.08 19.68 -14.32
C PRO A 2 12.86 20.28 -13.59
N VAL A 3 13.12 21.12 -12.59
CA VAL A 3 12.09 21.89 -11.88
C VAL A 3 12.45 23.37 -11.95
N TYR A 4 11.44 24.21 -12.16
CA TYR A 4 11.60 25.65 -12.01
C TYR A 4 11.79 25.97 -10.53
N ASN A 5 13.00 26.36 -10.15
CA ASN A 5 13.35 26.77 -8.80
C ASN A 5 14.16 28.07 -8.86
N TRP A 6 13.94 28.94 -7.89
CA TRP A 6 14.78 30.12 -7.73
C TRP A 6 16.15 29.70 -7.18
N ALA A 7 17.22 30.13 -7.84
CA ALA A 7 18.60 29.92 -7.40
C ALA A 7 19.24 31.28 -7.11
N PRO A 8 20.01 31.42 -6.01
CA PRO A 8 20.67 32.68 -5.65
C PRO A 8 21.90 32.99 -6.53
N PHE A 9 22.18 32.18 -7.54
CA PHE A 9 23.32 32.30 -8.44
C PHE A 9 22.89 32.16 -9.91
N ASP A 10 23.59 32.88 -10.79
CA ASP A 10 23.31 32.87 -12.23
C ASP A 10 23.62 31.51 -12.86
N LEU A 11 22.60 30.92 -13.47
CA LEU A 11 22.68 29.64 -14.19
C LEU A 11 23.33 29.76 -15.58
N SER A 12 23.92 30.92 -15.89
CA SER A 12 24.56 31.25 -17.16
C SER A 12 25.84 30.45 -17.41
N SER A 13 26.54 30.07 -16.34
CA SER A 13 27.79 29.30 -16.42
C SER A 13 27.54 27.80 -16.36
N ILE A 14 28.09 27.06 -17.32
CA ILE A 14 27.99 25.59 -17.39
C ILE A 14 28.51 24.90 -16.13
N TYR A 15 29.51 25.49 -15.47
CA TYR A 15 30.14 24.96 -14.25
C TYR A 15 29.23 25.05 -13.02
N VAL A 16 28.23 25.93 -13.02
CA VAL A 16 27.19 26.02 -11.97
C VAL A 16 25.94 25.26 -12.40
N PHE A 17 25.58 25.36 -13.68
CA PHE A 17 24.40 24.70 -14.23
C PHE A 17 24.48 23.17 -14.12
N LEU A 18 25.61 22.55 -14.47
CA LEU A 18 25.73 21.09 -14.52
C LEU A 18 25.61 20.43 -13.13
N PRO A 19 26.32 20.89 -12.08
CA PRO A 19 26.12 20.36 -10.72
C PRO A 19 24.68 20.57 -10.23
N MET A 20 24.07 21.73 -10.50
CA MET A 20 22.69 22.01 -10.11
C MET A 20 21.69 21.07 -10.81
N LEU A 21 21.91 20.80 -12.09
CA LEU A 21 21.12 19.85 -12.87
C LEU A 21 21.21 18.45 -12.28
N ILE A 22 22.41 17.96 -11.99
CA ILE A 22 22.63 16.64 -11.39
C ILE A 22 21.95 16.56 -10.02
N PHE A 23 22.14 17.58 -9.18
CA PHE A 23 21.51 17.64 -7.87
C PHE A 23 19.99 17.58 -7.95
N GLN A 24 19.37 18.38 -8.82
CA GLN A 24 17.91 18.37 -8.98
C GLN A 24 17.39 17.03 -9.53
N CYS A 25 18.10 16.41 -10.49
CA CYS A 25 17.72 15.09 -10.99
C CYS A 25 17.79 14.03 -9.87
N VAL A 26 18.87 14.00 -9.08
CA VAL A 26 19.02 13.05 -7.97
C VAL A 26 17.95 13.29 -6.91
N ALA A 27 17.71 14.54 -6.52
CA ALA A 27 16.69 14.88 -5.54
C ALA A 27 15.29 14.45 -6.01
N LEU A 28 14.93 14.73 -7.27
CA LEU A 28 13.67 14.29 -7.85
C LEU A 28 13.52 12.77 -7.85
N MET A 29 14.58 12.05 -8.24
CA MET A 29 14.58 10.59 -8.24
C MET A 29 14.38 10.03 -6.82
N LEU A 30 15.06 10.60 -5.82
CA LEU A 30 14.90 10.19 -4.42
C LEU A 30 13.49 10.48 -3.90
N CYS A 31 12.93 11.66 -4.19
CA CYS A 31 11.56 12.00 -3.81
C CYS A 31 10.53 11.06 -4.45
N ALA A 32 10.65 10.82 -5.76
CA ALA A 32 9.74 9.93 -6.49
C ALA A 32 9.80 8.50 -5.94
N ASN A 33 11.01 7.94 -5.78
CA ASN A 33 11.17 6.58 -5.25
C ASN A 33 10.70 6.47 -3.79
N SER A 34 10.93 7.48 -2.96
CA SER A 34 10.47 7.48 -1.57
C SER A 34 8.94 7.48 -1.50
N SER A 35 8.29 8.25 -2.37
CA SER A 35 6.82 8.27 -2.49
C SER A 35 6.29 6.89 -2.92
N VAL A 36 6.86 6.30 -3.97
CA VAL A 36 6.44 4.98 -4.46
C VAL A 36 6.70 3.90 -3.41
N ALA A 37 7.84 3.93 -2.73
CA ALA A 37 8.18 2.98 -1.67
C ALA A 37 7.17 3.06 -0.52
N HIS A 38 6.79 4.27 -0.13
CA HIS A 38 5.79 4.47 0.91
C HIS A 38 4.41 3.90 0.51
N GLU A 39 3.97 4.16 -0.72
CA GLU A 39 2.70 3.63 -1.22
C GLU A 39 2.71 2.10 -1.34
N THR A 40 3.83 1.56 -1.80
CA THR A 40 4.02 0.11 -1.95
C THR A 40 4.10 -0.58 -0.58
N LEU A 41 4.69 0.08 0.42
CA LEU A 41 4.77 -0.46 1.78
C LEU A 41 3.38 -0.60 2.39
N ILE A 42 2.54 0.43 2.31
CA ILE A 42 1.18 0.38 2.89
C ILE A 42 0.35 -0.69 2.19
N SER A 43 0.29 -0.65 0.85
CA SER A 43 -0.48 -1.64 0.08
C SER A 43 0.04 -3.06 0.31
N GLY A 44 1.36 -3.25 0.38
CA GLY A 44 1.99 -4.53 0.73
C GLY A 44 1.58 -5.04 2.12
N MET A 45 1.50 -4.17 3.13
CA MET A 45 1.00 -4.55 4.45
C MET A 45 -0.48 -4.94 4.43
N MET A 46 -1.32 -4.21 3.69
CA MET A 46 -2.75 -4.56 3.51
C MET A 46 -2.90 -5.93 2.84
N ILE A 47 -2.14 -6.20 1.78
CA ILE A 47 -2.12 -7.51 1.09
C ILE A 47 -1.71 -8.62 2.06
N GLN A 48 -0.68 -8.39 2.88
CA GLN A 48 -0.26 -9.36 3.90
C GLN A 48 -1.37 -9.63 4.92
N ILE A 49 -2.09 -8.60 5.37
CA ILE A 49 -3.25 -8.79 6.26
C ILE A 49 -4.30 -9.68 5.59
N CYS A 50 -4.71 -9.36 4.36
CA CYS A 50 -5.66 -10.18 3.60
C CYS A 50 -5.21 -11.63 3.47
N ALA A 51 -3.95 -11.87 3.11
CA ALA A 51 -3.40 -13.20 2.94
C ALA A 51 -3.40 -14.00 4.26
N GLN A 52 -3.05 -13.36 5.39
CA GLN A 52 -3.10 -14.01 6.70
C GLN A 52 -4.54 -14.34 7.12
N PHE A 53 -5.52 -13.48 6.81
CA PHE A 53 -6.94 -13.79 7.01
C PHE A 53 -7.40 -14.97 6.17
N GLU A 54 -6.99 -15.07 4.90
CA GLU A 54 -7.33 -16.21 4.04
C GLU A 54 -6.73 -17.52 4.59
N ILE A 55 -5.49 -17.50 5.06
CA ILE A 55 -4.85 -18.64 5.72
C ILE A 55 -5.63 -19.05 6.97
N LEU A 56 -6.05 -18.08 7.79
CA LEU A 56 -6.85 -18.33 8.97
C LEU A 56 -8.20 -18.96 8.61
N CYS A 57 -8.92 -18.41 7.63
CA CYS A 57 -10.19 -18.95 7.15
C CYS A 57 -10.03 -20.37 6.62
N HIS A 58 -8.96 -20.65 5.87
CA HIS A 58 -8.67 -21.99 5.39
C HIS A 58 -8.41 -22.96 6.56
N ARG A 59 -7.60 -22.56 7.55
CA ARG A 59 -7.35 -23.37 8.75
C ARG A 59 -8.62 -23.62 9.56
N ALA A 60 -9.49 -22.62 9.67
CA ALA A 60 -10.78 -22.75 10.33
C ALA A 60 -11.70 -23.72 9.58
N HIS A 61 -11.70 -23.71 8.25
CA HIS A 61 -12.46 -24.66 7.44
C HIS A 61 -11.92 -26.10 7.55
N MET A 62 -10.60 -26.26 7.67
CA MET A 62 -9.94 -27.55 7.89
C MET A 62 -10.04 -28.06 9.33
N LEU A 63 -10.53 -27.23 10.26
CA LEU A 63 -10.62 -27.57 11.68
C LEU A 63 -11.34 -28.91 11.96
N PRO A 64 -12.48 -29.23 11.35
CA PRO A 64 -13.16 -30.52 11.58
C PRO A 64 -12.29 -31.72 11.17
N THR A 65 -11.56 -31.61 10.06
CA THR A 65 -10.65 -32.66 9.59
C THR A 65 -9.47 -32.82 10.53
N LEU A 66 -8.91 -31.72 11.04
CA LEU A 66 -7.82 -31.75 12.03
C LEU A 66 -8.26 -32.37 13.37
N LEU A 67 -9.49 -32.12 13.80
CA LEU A 67 -10.07 -32.74 15.00
C LEU A 67 -10.31 -34.24 14.79
N MET A 68 -10.81 -34.65 13.62
CA MET A 68 -11.01 -36.06 13.29
C MET A 68 -9.68 -36.84 13.19
N GLU A 69 -8.63 -36.20 12.65
CA GLU A 69 -7.28 -36.78 12.63
C GLU A 69 -6.64 -36.82 14.03
N ALA A 70 -6.94 -35.83 14.87
CA ALA A 70 -6.55 -35.79 16.27
C ALA A 70 -7.17 -36.95 17.07
N GLU A 71 -8.46 -37.25 16.83
CA GLU A 71 -9.17 -38.37 17.42
C GLU A 71 -8.53 -39.71 17.01
N LYS A 72 -8.31 -39.92 15.71
CA LYS A 72 -7.71 -41.16 15.18
C LYS A 72 -6.31 -41.45 15.72
N ASN A 73 -5.52 -40.41 15.97
CA ASN A 73 -4.14 -40.53 16.46
C ASN A 73 -4.01 -40.48 17.99
N SER A 74 -5.13 -40.31 18.71
CA SER A 74 -5.14 -40.23 20.16
C SER A 74 -4.84 -41.58 20.80
N LYS A 75 -4.08 -41.58 21.90
CA LYS A 75 -3.78 -42.80 22.68
C LYS A 75 -4.75 -43.01 23.85
N SER A 76 -5.45 -41.96 24.25
CA SER A 76 -6.41 -41.94 25.36
C SER A 76 -7.33 -40.72 25.23
N ASP A 77 -8.47 -40.71 25.93
CA ASP A 77 -9.38 -39.56 25.99
C ASP A 77 -8.68 -38.30 26.52
N GLU A 78 -7.77 -38.44 27.48
CA GLU A 78 -7.00 -37.30 28.01
C GLU A 78 -6.07 -36.70 26.93
N ASP A 79 -5.42 -37.54 26.12
CA ASP A 79 -4.56 -37.12 25.00
C ASP A 79 -5.36 -36.43 23.89
N LEU A 80 -6.57 -36.92 23.61
CA LEU A 80 -7.50 -36.30 22.67
C LEU A 80 -7.86 -34.87 23.09
N VAL A 81 -8.31 -34.69 24.34
CA VAL A 81 -8.69 -33.37 24.88
C VAL A 81 -7.54 -32.37 24.82
N VAL A 82 -6.31 -32.81 25.13
CA VAL A 82 -5.11 -31.95 25.05
C VAL A 82 -4.83 -31.51 23.61
N ARG A 83 -4.98 -32.42 22.65
CA ARG A 83 -4.73 -32.15 21.23
C ARG A 83 -5.76 -31.20 20.63
N GLU A 84 -7.05 -31.44 20.87
CA GLU A 84 -8.13 -30.55 20.42
C GLU A 84 -7.96 -29.14 20.98
N LYS A 85 -7.69 -29.04 22.29
CA LYS A 85 -7.46 -27.75 22.95
C LYS A 85 -6.27 -27.02 22.36
N THR A 86 -5.21 -27.75 21.96
CA THR A 86 -4.04 -27.16 21.31
C THR A 86 -4.37 -26.60 19.93
N ILE A 87 -5.11 -27.35 19.10
CA ILE A 87 -5.52 -26.90 17.76
C ILE A 87 -6.39 -25.65 17.84
N ILE A 88 -7.40 -25.66 18.71
CA ILE A 88 -8.30 -24.50 18.90
C ILE A 88 -7.54 -23.31 19.45
N ARG A 89 -6.65 -23.53 20.43
CA ARG A 89 -5.81 -22.48 21.00
C ARG A 89 -4.96 -21.83 19.91
N ASP A 90 -4.28 -22.60 19.07
CA ASP A 90 -3.40 -22.07 18.03
C ASP A 90 -4.19 -21.26 16.98
N LEU A 91 -5.42 -21.69 16.64
CA LEU A 91 -6.33 -20.93 15.77
C LEU A 91 -6.71 -19.57 16.38
N ILE A 92 -7.08 -19.55 17.66
CA ILE A 92 -7.44 -18.32 18.39
C ILE A 92 -6.22 -17.37 18.49
N TYR A 93 -5.04 -17.89 18.80
CA TYR A 93 -3.82 -17.08 18.86
C TYR A 93 -3.47 -16.48 17.50
N HIS A 94 -3.61 -17.26 16.42
CA HIS A 94 -3.37 -16.75 15.08
C HIS A 94 -4.36 -15.64 14.71
N HIS A 95 -5.66 -15.83 14.96
CA HIS A 95 -6.67 -14.79 14.75
C HIS A 95 -6.35 -13.51 15.52
N LEU A 96 -6.02 -13.63 16.81
CA LEU A 96 -5.67 -12.48 17.65
C LEU A 96 -4.42 -11.75 17.13
N TYR A 97 -3.43 -12.50 16.64
CA TYR A 97 -2.22 -11.92 16.07
C TYR A 97 -2.51 -11.14 14.79
N VAL A 98 -3.28 -11.72 13.86
CA VAL A 98 -3.68 -11.06 12.61
C VAL A 98 -4.53 -9.82 12.89
N TYR A 99 -5.48 -9.90 13.83
CA TYR A 99 -6.28 -8.77 14.28
C TYR A 99 -5.42 -7.63 14.85
N LYS A 100 -4.47 -7.95 15.75
CA LYS A 100 -3.53 -6.95 16.29
C LYS A 100 -2.65 -6.35 15.21
N PHE A 101 -2.18 -7.17 14.26
CA PHE A 101 -1.39 -6.69 13.13
C PHE A 101 -2.19 -5.70 12.27
N ALA A 102 -3.43 -6.04 11.91
CA ALA A 102 -4.33 -5.16 11.16
C ALA A 102 -4.59 -3.84 11.90
N TYR A 103 -4.84 -3.91 13.21
CA TYR A 103 -5.01 -2.73 14.05
C TYR A 103 -3.77 -1.83 14.07
N MET A 104 -2.56 -2.40 14.22
CA MET A 104 -1.31 -1.63 14.22
C MET A 104 -1.05 -0.96 12.88
N VAL A 105 -1.27 -1.67 11.77
CA VAL A 105 -1.14 -1.10 10.41
C VAL A 105 -2.12 0.05 10.24
N ASN A 106 -3.39 -0.15 10.60
CA ASN A 106 -4.39 0.91 10.51
C ASN A 106 -4.01 2.12 11.37
N ALA A 107 -3.68 1.93 12.65
CA ALA A 107 -3.31 3.01 13.56
C ALA A 107 -2.07 3.79 13.08
N THR A 108 -1.09 3.10 12.50
CA THR A 108 0.15 3.72 12.00
C THR A 108 -0.09 4.54 10.74
N PHE A 109 -0.85 4.00 9.78
CA PHE A 109 -0.96 4.60 8.46
C PHE A 109 -2.23 5.44 8.24
N THR A 110 -3.24 5.41 9.13
CA THR A 110 -4.49 6.16 8.96
C THR A 110 -4.26 7.64 8.65
N MET A 111 -3.46 8.32 9.48
CA MET A 111 -3.18 9.75 9.28
C MET A 111 -2.43 10.01 7.98
N MET A 112 -1.50 9.11 7.63
CA MET A 112 -0.71 9.24 6.42
C MET A 112 -1.55 9.03 5.17
N ILE A 113 -2.46 8.06 5.19
CA ILE A 113 -3.45 7.82 4.14
C ILE A 113 -4.35 9.05 3.98
N PHE A 114 -4.86 9.63 5.07
CA PHE A 114 -5.69 10.84 5.01
C PHE A 114 -4.97 12.02 4.34
N VAL A 115 -3.72 12.27 4.72
CA VAL A 115 -2.89 13.32 4.12
C VAL A 115 -2.64 13.02 2.64
N GLN A 116 -2.32 11.77 2.29
CA GLN A 116 -2.09 11.34 0.91
C GLN A 116 -3.32 11.59 0.04
N PHE A 117 -4.51 11.16 0.48
CA PHE A 117 -5.76 11.37 -0.25
C PHE A 117 -6.09 12.86 -0.43
N SER A 118 -5.79 13.69 0.57
CA SER A 118 -5.98 15.13 0.49
C SER A 118 -5.07 15.76 -0.58
N PHE A 119 -3.79 15.38 -0.60
CA PHE A 119 -2.84 15.85 -1.62
C PHE A 119 -3.20 15.37 -3.02
N ILE A 120 -3.53 14.08 -3.18
CA ILE A 120 -3.91 13.53 -4.49
C ILE A 120 -5.16 14.24 -5.01
N SER A 121 -6.17 14.51 -4.16
CA SER A 121 -7.37 15.25 -4.58
C SER A 121 -7.04 16.63 -5.17
N LEU A 122 -6.20 17.42 -4.49
CA LEU A 122 -5.75 18.73 -4.99
C LEU A 122 -5.01 18.61 -6.33
N VAL A 123 -4.09 17.65 -6.42
CA VAL A 123 -3.29 17.39 -7.62
C VAL A 123 -4.17 16.94 -8.79
N LEU A 124 -5.18 16.09 -8.53
CA LEU A 124 -6.16 15.66 -9.53
C LEU A 124 -6.96 16.85 -10.06
N CYS A 125 -7.47 17.72 -9.16
CA CYS A 125 -8.20 18.92 -9.56
C CYS A 125 -7.35 19.82 -10.47
N MET A 126 -6.09 20.08 -10.08
CA MET A 126 -5.17 20.89 -10.88
C MET A 126 -4.82 20.24 -12.21
N SER A 127 -4.63 18.93 -12.23
CA SER A 127 -4.31 18.17 -13.45
C SER A 127 -5.47 18.19 -14.45
N ILE A 128 -6.70 17.99 -13.97
CA ILE A 128 -7.92 18.07 -14.79
C ILE A 128 -8.12 19.49 -15.32
N TYR A 129 -7.94 20.52 -14.48
CA TYR A 129 -8.01 21.91 -14.92
C TYR A 129 -6.99 22.21 -16.01
N LYS A 130 -5.73 21.80 -15.81
CA LYS A 130 -4.66 21.96 -16.80
C LYS A 130 -5.02 21.26 -18.12
N LEU A 131 -5.56 20.04 -18.05
CA LEU A 131 -5.98 19.27 -19.22
C LEU A 131 -7.13 19.97 -19.98
N SER A 132 -8.11 20.50 -19.25
CA SER A 132 -9.26 21.25 -19.80
C SER A 132 -8.83 22.54 -20.51
N ALA A 133 -7.78 23.21 -20.02
CA ALA A 133 -7.24 24.41 -20.64
C ALA A 133 -6.34 24.15 -21.86
N MET A 134 -5.97 22.89 -22.15
CA MET A 134 -5.12 22.56 -23.30
C MET A 134 -5.92 22.59 -24.60
N LYS A 135 -5.41 23.33 -25.59
CA LYS A 135 -6.06 23.49 -26.91
C LYS A 135 -5.76 22.36 -27.90
N SER A 136 -4.72 21.57 -27.67
CA SER A 136 -4.29 20.50 -28.58
C SER A 136 -4.06 19.19 -27.83
N LEU A 137 -4.77 18.14 -28.27
CA LEU A 137 -4.70 16.80 -27.70
C LEU A 137 -3.46 16.01 -28.17
N PHE A 138 -2.79 16.45 -29.23
CA PHE A 138 -1.62 15.76 -29.83
C PHE A 138 -0.28 16.31 -29.34
N THR A 139 -0.24 16.90 -28.15
CA THR A 139 0.96 17.50 -27.57
C THR A 139 1.61 16.56 -26.57
N LEU A 140 2.95 16.52 -26.49
CA LEU A 140 3.64 15.71 -25.47
C LEU A 140 3.22 16.08 -24.04
N ASP A 141 2.93 17.36 -23.79
CA ASP A 141 2.44 17.84 -22.50
C ASP A 141 1.07 17.25 -22.13
N PHE A 142 0.20 17.04 -23.13
CA PHE A 142 -1.09 16.38 -22.94
C PHE A 142 -0.88 14.92 -22.56
N ALA A 143 -0.06 14.19 -23.33
CA ALA A 143 0.25 12.79 -23.06
C ALA A 143 0.86 12.59 -21.66
N TYR A 144 1.81 13.44 -21.26
CA TYR A 144 2.41 13.43 -19.94
C TYR A 144 1.38 13.70 -18.83
N THR A 145 0.60 14.77 -18.96
CA THR A 145 -0.40 15.16 -17.94
C THR A 145 -1.51 14.11 -17.81
N PHE A 146 -1.92 13.51 -18.93
CA PHE A 146 -2.92 12.44 -18.97
C PHE A 146 -2.40 11.13 -18.36
N SER A 147 -1.19 10.69 -18.72
CA SER A 147 -0.57 9.51 -18.12
C SER A 147 -0.37 9.66 -16.61
N TYR A 148 0.03 10.85 -16.17
CA TYR A 148 0.13 11.18 -14.75
C TYR A 148 -1.23 11.09 -14.03
N LEU A 149 -2.30 11.63 -14.64
CA LEU A 149 -3.67 11.54 -14.13
C LEU A 149 -4.12 10.09 -13.98
N CYS A 150 -3.94 9.25 -15.02
CA CYS A 150 -4.26 7.83 -14.97
C CYS A 150 -3.51 7.11 -13.84
N SER A 151 -2.23 7.41 -13.67
CA SER A 151 -1.39 6.79 -12.63
C SER A 151 -1.91 7.10 -11.23
N MET A 152 -2.27 8.36 -10.96
CA MET A 152 -2.85 8.80 -9.68
C MET A 152 -4.20 8.14 -9.40
N LEU A 153 -5.05 7.99 -10.43
CA LEU A 153 -6.33 7.29 -10.30
C LEU A 153 -6.13 5.80 -10.00
N THR A 154 -5.16 5.14 -10.66
CA THR A 154 -4.82 3.75 -10.37
C THR A 154 -4.34 3.56 -8.94
N GLN A 155 -3.49 4.48 -8.43
CA GLN A 155 -3.04 4.44 -7.03
C GLN A 155 -4.23 4.50 -6.05
N ILE A 156 -5.13 5.46 -6.22
CA ILE A 156 -6.35 5.57 -5.38
C ILE A 156 -7.17 4.29 -5.46
N PHE A 157 -7.41 3.78 -6.67
CA PHE A 157 -8.23 2.59 -6.87
C PHE A 157 -7.65 1.39 -6.11
N LEU A 158 -6.33 1.15 -6.19
CA LEU A 158 -5.67 0.06 -5.49
C LEU A 158 -5.78 0.21 -3.97
N TYR A 159 -5.57 1.41 -3.43
CA TYR A 159 -5.75 1.67 -2.00
C TYR A 159 -7.16 1.36 -1.52
N CYS A 160 -8.16 1.86 -2.24
CA CYS A 160 -9.57 1.62 -1.90
C CYS A 160 -9.93 0.13 -2.03
N TRP A 161 -9.42 -0.55 -3.06
CA TRP A 161 -9.65 -1.97 -3.27
C TRP A 161 -9.11 -2.82 -2.12
N TYR A 162 -7.83 -2.65 -1.77
CA TYR A 162 -7.22 -3.43 -0.68
C TYR A 162 -7.80 -3.06 0.68
N GLY A 163 -8.11 -1.78 0.93
CA GLY A 163 -8.80 -1.37 2.16
C GLY A 163 -10.19 -2.01 2.30
N ASN A 164 -10.94 -2.10 1.20
CA ASN A 164 -12.23 -2.78 1.16
C ASN A 164 -12.09 -4.29 1.40
N GLU A 165 -11.13 -4.96 0.75
CA GLU A 165 -10.85 -6.38 0.94
C GLU A 165 -10.48 -6.71 2.40
N VAL A 166 -9.65 -5.89 3.04
CA VAL A 166 -9.35 -6.04 4.47
C VAL A 166 -10.61 -5.88 5.31
N SER A 167 -11.44 -4.87 5.03
CA SER A 167 -12.67 -4.60 5.81
C SER A 167 -13.74 -5.68 5.67
N LEU A 168 -13.76 -6.43 4.56
CA LEU A 168 -14.65 -7.57 4.37
C LEU A 168 -14.15 -8.86 5.06
N LYS A 169 -12.84 -8.94 5.35
CA LYS A 169 -12.18 -10.12 5.92
C LYS A 169 -12.00 -10.04 7.45
N VAL A 170 -12.07 -8.83 8.02
CA VAL A 170 -12.10 -8.56 9.48
C VAL A 170 -13.52 -8.70 10.01
#